data_AF-A0A956PDP5-F1
#
_entry.id   AF-A0A956PDP5-F1
#
_cell.length_a   1.000
_cell.length_b   1.000
_cell.length_c   1.000
_cell.angle_alpha   90.00
_cell.angle_beta   90.00
_cell.angle_gamma   90.00
#
_symmetry.space_group_name_H-M   'P 1'
#
loop_
_entity.id
_entity.type
_entity.pdbx_description
1 polymer ?
#
loop_
_entity_poly.entity_id
_entity_poly.type
_entity_poly.pdbx_seq_one_letter_code
_entity_poly.pdbx_strand_id
1 'polypeptide(L)'
;MGDSELVDKLWNISSDPSGVDREALEQALIGLDEQQLDARTRELVFASRRALSGESTAQTGFPNLGTRIATPMKKHTIEQYLRELGTRLQTPASVVIGGSSALILQDLLSRATEDIDVVDEVPLSLREMHEWRAGARTRYGLYIAHFQSRYLPTNWEERLNSSGRLGKLEVFLIDPVDIFVGKLFSRREKDLDDLRVLGQLLERAKIDDRLEFARALSSDETRRSVAEENYYIVFGDSFPLEA
;
A
#
# COMPACT_ATOMS: atom_id res chain seq x y z
N MET A 1 -29.57 -8.70 -3.89
CA MET A 1 -29.00 -7.92 -2.78
C MET A 1 -30.13 -7.12 -2.18
N GLY A 2 -30.42 -7.30 -0.89
CA GLY A 2 -31.37 -6.41 -0.19
C GLY A 2 -30.71 -5.08 0.13
N ASP A 3 -31.50 -4.04 0.40
CA ASP A 3 -30.98 -2.70 0.72
C ASP A 3 -30.00 -2.72 1.91
N SER A 4 -30.23 -3.58 2.90
CA SER A 4 -29.30 -3.77 4.02
C SER A 4 -27.90 -4.20 3.58
N GLU A 5 -27.81 -5.10 2.59
CA GLU A 5 -26.53 -5.63 2.10
C GLU A 5 -25.78 -4.58 1.27
N LEU A 6 -26.51 -3.73 0.53
CA LEU A 6 -25.94 -2.58 -0.18
C LEU A 6 -25.42 -1.52 0.80
N VAL A 7 -26.17 -1.25 1.87
CA VAL A 7 -25.78 -0.31 2.94
C VAL A 7 -24.50 -0.80 3.63
N ASP A 8 -24.44 -2.08 4.01
CA ASP A 8 -23.25 -2.67 4.62
C ASP A 8 -22.05 -2.57 3.67
N LYS A 9 -22.25 -2.85 2.38
CA LYS A 9 -21.21 -2.70 1.36
C LYS A 9 -20.72 -1.25 1.23
N LEU A 10 -21.61 -0.27 1.19
CA LEU A 10 -21.26 1.15 1.13
C LEU A 10 -20.43 1.58 2.34
N TRP A 11 -20.82 1.14 3.53
CA TRP A 11 -20.11 1.43 4.78
C TRP A 11 -18.73 0.77 4.82
N ASN A 12 -18.62 -0.48 4.38
CA ASN A 12 -17.35 -1.19 4.29
C ASN A 12 -16.38 -0.46 3.34
N ILE A 13 -16.84 -0.10 2.15
CA ILE A 13 -16.03 0.63 1.16
C ILE A 13 -15.59 2.00 1.70
N SER A 14 -16.53 2.76 2.26
CA SER A 14 -16.26 4.13 2.72
C SER A 14 -15.39 4.18 3.98
N SER A 15 -15.36 3.09 4.74
CA SER A 15 -14.55 2.95 5.95
C SER A 15 -13.21 2.26 5.70
N ASP A 16 -12.91 1.87 4.46
CA ASP A 16 -11.68 1.16 4.12
C ASP A 16 -10.44 2.05 4.34
N PRO A 17 -9.56 1.72 5.30
CA PRO A 17 -8.38 2.53 5.60
C PRO A 17 -7.38 2.58 4.44
N SER A 18 -7.39 1.59 3.54
CA SER A 18 -6.48 1.52 2.39
C SER A 18 -6.83 2.51 1.27
N GLY A 19 -8.03 3.09 1.33
CA GLY A 19 -8.56 4.00 0.31
C GLY A 19 -9.93 3.55 -0.15
N VAL A 20 -10.67 4.47 -0.77
CA VAL A 20 -12.01 4.22 -1.27
C VAL A 20 -11.92 3.94 -2.76
N ASP A 21 -12.12 2.67 -3.13
CA ASP A 21 -12.20 2.28 -4.53
C ASP A 21 -13.37 3.00 -5.19
N ARG A 22 -13.03 3.87 -6.15
CA ARG A 22 -13.98 4.67 -6.91
C ARG A 22 -15.05 3.82 -7.58
N GLU A 23 -14.65 2.74 -8.26
CA GLU A 23 -15.56 1.88 -9.02
C GLU A 23 -16.45 1.09 -8.06
N ALA A 24 -15.88 0.55 -6.98
CA ALA A 24 -16.67 -0.14 -5.96
C ALA A 24 -17.69 0.79 -5.29
N LEU A 25 -17.30 2.04 -5.00
CA LEU A 25 -18.17 3.06 -4.43
C LEU A 25 -19.30 3.43 -5.40
N GLU A 26 -18.96 3.69 -6.68
CA GLU A 26 -19.95 3.94 -7.73
C GLU A 26 -20.97 2.79 -7.81
N GLN A 27 -20.50 1.54 -7.79
CA GLN A 27 -21.38 0.36 -7.82
C GLN A 27 -22.23 0.19 -6.56
N ALA A 28 -21.69 0.47 -5.37
CA ALA A 28 -22.45 0.36 -4.13
C ALA A 28 -23.58 1.40 -4.01
N LEU A 29 -23.45 2.53 -4.70
CA LEU A 29 -24.49 3.56 -4.76
C LEU A 29 -25.62 3.20 -5.74
N ILE A 30 -25.39 2.31 -6.70
CA ILE A 30 -26.41 1.88 -7.67
C ILE A 30 -27.43 1.00 -6.96
N GLY A 31 -28.70 1.41 -6.99
CA GLY A 31 -29.82 0.62 -6.47
C GLY A 31 -30.19 0.91 -5.01
N LEU A 32 -29.51 1.83 -4.33
CA LEU A 32 -29.96 2.31 -3.01
C LEU A 32 -31.21 3.20 -3.15
N ASP A 33 -32.30 2.83 -2.48
CA ASP A 33 -33.46 3.71 -2.30
C ASP A 33 -33.21 4.65 -1.11
N GLU A 34 -32.80 5.89 -1.41
CA GLU A 34 -32.51 6.90 -0.40
C GLU A 34 -33.68 7.20 0.56
N GLN A 35 -34.92 6.94 0.15
CA GLN A 35 -36.09 7.19 1.01
C GLN A 35 -36.17 6.20 2.18
N GLN A 36 -35.54 5.03 2.04
CA GLN A 36 -35.55 3.96 3.04
C GLN A 36 -34.32 3.99 3.96
N LEU A 37 -33.38 4.91 3.71
CA LEU A 37 -32.12 5.01 4.45
C LEU A 37 -32.25 5.89 5.69
N ASP A 38 -31.56 5.48 6.76
CA ASP A 38 -31.41 6.33 7.94
C ASP A 38 -30.65 7.63 7.63
N ALA A 39 -30.72 8.61 8.54
CA ALA A 39 -30.13 9.93 8.32
C ALA A 39 -28.60 9.89 8.10
N ARG A 40 -27.88 8.99 8.78
CA ARG A 40 -26.43 8.88 8.70
C ARG A 40 -26.01 8.24 7.38
N THR A 41 -26.72 7.20 6.94
CA THR A 41 -26.45 6.53 5.67
C THR A 41 -26.79 7.45 4.49
N ARG A 42 -27.84 8.28 4.57
CA ARG A 42 -28.12 9.33 3.56
C ARG A 42 -26.99 10.36 3.46
N GLU A 43 -26.45 10.79 4.60
CA GLU A 43 -25.30 11.69 4.62
C GLU A 43 -24.06 11.06 3.98
N LEU A 44 -23.84 9.76 4.20
CA LEU A 44 -22.76 9.02 3.53
C LEU A 44 -22.98 8.99 2.01
N VAL A 45 -24.17 8.60 1.55
CA VAL A 45 -24.53 8.61 0.11
C VAL A 45 -24.29 9.99 -0.51
N PHE A 46 -24.70 11.06 0.17
CA PHE A 46 -24.49 12.43 -0.27
C PHE A 46 -22.99 12.77 -0.38
N ALA A 47 -22.21 12.48 0.67
CA ALA A 47 -20.77 12.70 0.66
C ALA A 47 -20.08 11.87 -0.44
N SER A 48 -20.47 10.61 -0.64
CA SER A 48 -19.93 9.72 -1.67
C SER A 48 -20.17 10.27 -3.07
N ARG A 49 -21.38 10.78 -3.37
CA ARG A 49 -21.68 11.40 -4.67
C ARG A 49 -20.85 12.65 -4.93
N ARG A 50 -20.71 13.51 -3.91
CA ARG A 50 -19.85 14.71 -4.00
C ARG A 50 -18.39 14.33 -4.25
N ALA A 51 -17.88 13.37 -3.49
CA ALA A 51 -16.54 12.86 -3.64
C ALA A 51 -16.30 12.30 -5.06
N LEU A 52 -17.25 11.54 -5.60
CA LEU A 52 -17.19 11.00 -6.96
C LEU A 52 -17.26 12.08 -8.04
N SER A 53 -18.01 13.17 -7.83
CA SER A 53 -18.05 14.31 -8.76
C SER A 53 -16.83 15.24 -8.65
N GLY A 54 -15.91 14.98 -7.71
CA GLY A 54 -14.76 15.85 -7.44
C GLY A 54 -15.12 17.11 -6.64
N GLU A 55 -16.33 17.17 -6.09
CA GLU A 55 -16.75 18.25 -5.21
C GLU A 55 -16.20 18.06 -3.79
N SER A 56 -16.00 19.18 -3.08
CA SER A 56 -15.53 19.15 -1.70
C SER A 56 -16.53 18.44 -0.76
N THR A 57 -16.02 17.52 0.05
CA THR A 57 -16.75 16.83 1.12
C THR A 57 -16.62 17.51 2.49
N ALA A 58 -15.87 18.62 2.60
CA ALA A 58 -15.49 19.22 3.89
C ALA A 58 -16.67 19.64 4.80
N GLN A 59 -17.85 19.87 4.22
CA GLN A 59 -19.06 20.28 4.95
C GLN A 59 -20.01 19.10 5.27
N THR A 60 -19.60 17.87 4.95
CA THR A 60 -20.39 16.66 5.21
C THR A 60 -19.95 15.98 6.51
N GLY A 61 -20.73 14.99 6.96
CA GLY A 61 -20.31 14.05 8.02
C GLY A 61 -19.06 13.22 7.69
N PHE A 62 -18.56 13.28 6.45
CA PHE A 62 -17.42 12.51 5.94
C PHE A 62 -16.41 13.42 5.21
N PRO A 63 -15.78 14.37 5.93
CA PRO A 63 -14.97 15.43 5.31
C PRO A 63 -13.78 14.92 4.48
N ASN A 64 -13.25 13.76 4.82
CA ASN A 64 -12.07 13.16 4.18
C ASN A 64 -12.41 12.15 3.08
N LEU A 65 -13.69 11.97 2.73
CA LEU A 65 -14.07 10.93 1.76
C LEU A 65 -13.51 11.25 0.38
N GLY A 66 -13.61 12.51 -0.08
CA GLY A 66 -13.10 12.94 -1.38
C GLY A 66 -11.60 12.71 -1.57
N THR A 67 -10.79 12.93 -0.52
CA THR A 67 -9.34 12.71 -0.58
C THR A 67 -8.95 11.24 -0.50
N ARG A 68 -9.87 10.37 -0.05
CA ARG A 68 -9.68 8.92 0.03
C ARG A 68 -10.14 8.20 -1.23
N ILE A 69 -10.92 8.83 -2.11
CA ILE A 69 -11.25 8.23 -3.41
C ILE A 69 -10.02 8.23 -4.29
N ALA A 70 -9.42 7.07 -4.43
CA ALA A 70 -8.33 6.84 -5.36
C ALA A 70 -8.54 5.48 -6.01
N THR A 71 -8.29 5.39 -7.32
CA THR A 71 -8.31 4.10 -8.00
C THR A 71 -7.14 3.26 -7.49
N PRO A 72 -7.39 2.07 -6.90
CA PRO A 72 -6.31 1.21 -6.45
C PRO A 72 -5.37 0.87 -7.60
N MET A 73 -4.07 0.81 -7.31
CA MET A 73 -3.09 0.42 -8.32
C MET A 73 -3.26 -1.08 -8.60
N LYS A 74 -3.56 -1.42 -9.85
CA LYS A 74 -3.74 -2.82 -10.27
C LYS A 74 -2.38 -3.49 -10.42
N LYS A 75 -2.23 -4.72 -9.92
CA LYS A 75 -1.04 -5.58 -10.11
C LYS A 75 -0.57 -5.62 -11.57
N HIS A 76 -1.50 -5.82 -12.50
CA HIS A 76 -1.19 -5.88 -13.93
C HIS A 76 -0.56 -4.58 -14.47
N THR A 77 -0.95 -3.41 -13.93
CA THR A 77 -0.35 -2.12 -14.31
C THR A 77 1.12 -2.06 -13.92
N ILE A 78 1.47 -2.53 -12.71
CA ILE A 78 2.86 -2.59 -12.23
C ILE A 78 3.66 -3.61 -13.08
N GLU A 79 3.09 -4.78 -13.36
CA GLU A 79 3.74 -5.79 -14.21
C GLU A 79 4.00 -5.28 -15.64
N GLN A 80 3.04 -4.57 -16.23
CA GLN A 80 3.19 -3.97 -17.56
C GLN A 80 4.28 -2.89 -17.55
N TYR A 81 4.29 -2.04 -16.51
CA TYR A 81 5.35 -1.05 -16.31
C TYR A 81 6.74 -1.71 -16.29
N LEU A 82 6.91 -2.74 -15.45
CA LEU A 82 8.19 -3.44 -15.30
C LEU A 82 8.60 -4.19 -16.57
N ARG A 83 7.64 -4.75 -17.31
CA ARG A 83 7.89 -5.41 -18.60
C ARG A 83 8.38 -4.41 -19.63
N GLU A 84 7.71 -3.27 -19.80
CA GLU A 84 8.15 -2.24 -20.74
C GLU A 84 9.52 -1.67 -20.35
N LEU A 85 9.75 -1.42 -19.06
CA LEU A 85 11.05 -1.02 -18.55
C LEU A 85 12.14 -2.01 -18.98
N GLY A 86 11.93 -3.29 -18.67
CA GLY A 86 12.89 -4.35 -18.95
C GLY A 86 13.15 -4.60 -20.44
N THR A 87 12.19 -4.35 -21.32
CA THR A 87 12.42 -4.41 -22.79
C THR A 87 13.29 -3.26 -23.31
N ARG A 88 13.32 -2.12 -22.61
CA ARG A 88 13.99 -0.89 -23.06
C ARG A 88 15.39 -0.70 -22.50
N LEU A 89 15.76 -1.47 -21.48
CA LEU A 89 17.10 -1.45 -20.93
C LEU A 89 18.14 -1.77 -22.01
N GLN A 90 19.28 -1.09 -21.97
CA GLN A 90 20.40 -1.37 -22.87
C GLN A 90 21.20 -2.57 -22.36
N THR A 91 21.49 -2.60 -21.06
CA THR A 91 22.17 -3.67 -20.36
C THR A 91 21.26 -4.37 -19.35
N PRO A 92 21.49 -5.65 -19.03
CA PRO A 92 20.79 -6.32 -17.94
C PRO A 92 20.92 -5.56 -16.62
N ALA A 93 19.83 -5.51 -15.86
CA ALA A 93 19.78 -4.91 -14.52
C ALA A 93 18.91 -5.75 -13.60
N SER A 94 19.22 -5.69 -12.30
CA SER A 94 18.41 -6.32 -11.25
C SER A 94 17.87 -5.23 -10.33
N VAL A 95 16.63 -5.39 -9.89
CA VAL A 95 16.00 -4.52 -8.89
C VAL A 95 15.36 -5.35 -7.80
N VAL A 96 15.46 -4.87 -6.56
CA VAL A 96 14.69 -5.37 -5.44
C VAL A 96 13.60 -4.35 -5.13
N ILE A 97 12.34 -4.76 -5.18
CA ILE A 97 11.17 -3.91 -4.95
C ILE A 97 10.65 -4.16 -3.54
N GLY A 98 10.41 -3.07 -2.81
CA GLY A 98 9.79 -3.07 -1.49
C GLY A 98 8.50 -2.24 -1.46
N GLY A 99 8.14 -1.81 -0.26
CA GLY A 99 7.00 -0.91 -0.04
C GLY A 99 5.67 -1.50 -0.51
N SER A 100 4.71 -0.62 -0.81
CA SER A 100 3.36 -1.04 -1.18
C SER A 100 3.31 -1.70 -2.56
N SER A 101 4.19 -1.33 -3.50
CA SER A 101 4.26 -1.98 -4.82
C SER A 101 4.64 -3.47 -4.73
N ALA A 102 5.56 -3.85 -3.83
CA ALA A 102 5.86 -5.26 -3.59
C ALA A 102 4.67 -6.02 -2.98
N LEU A 103 3.89 -5.38 -2.11
CA LEU A 103 2.70 -5.98 -1.50
C LEU A 103 1.54 -6.14 -2.51
N ILE A 104 1.35 -5.16 -3.39
CA ILE A 104 0.36 -5.21 -4.49
C ILE A 104 0.73 -6.33 -5.48
N LEU A 105 2.01 -6.46 -5.85
CA LEU A 105 2.48 -7.54 -6.73
C LEU A 105 2.27 -8.94 -6.13
N GLN A 106 2.20 -9.04 -4.79
CA GLN A 106 1.96 -10.27 -4.04
C GLN A 106 0.48 -10.45 -3.64
N ASP A 107 -0.43 -9.62 -4.16
CA ASP A 107 -1.88 -9.67 -3.88
C ASP A 107 -2.23 -9.52 -2.38
N LEU A 108 -1.37 -8.86 -1.60
CA LEU A 108 -1.55 -8.63 -0.16
C LEU A 108 -2.10 -7.24 0.18
N LEU A 109 -2.14 -6.34 -0.80
CA LEU A 109 -2.60 -4.96 -0.61
C LEU A 109 -3.28 -4.46 -1.86
N SER A 110 -4.39 -3.74 -1.69
CA SER A 110 -5.11 -3.07 -2.77
C SER A 110 -5.31 -1.61 -2.41
N ARG A 111 -4.37 -0.75 -2.83
CA ARG A 111 -4.46 0.70 -2.62
C ARG A 111 -3.81 1.49 -3.74
N ALA A 112 -4.07 2.80 -3.78
CA ALA A 112 -3.38 3.69 -4.70
C ALA A 112 -1.89 3.82 -4.34
N THR A 113 -1.02 3.74 -5.34
CA THR A 113 0.42 4.02 -5.20
C THR A 113 0.91 4.68 -6.48
N GLU A 114 1.83 5.62 -6.35
CA GLU A 114 2.40 6.35 -7.49
C GLU A 114 3.84 5.92 -7.77
N ASP A 115 4.41 5.12 -6.89
CA ASP A 115 5.82 4.74 -6.88
C ASP A 115 6.04 3.23 -6.80
N ILE A 116 7.10 2.80 -7.48
CA ILE A 116 7.73 1.49 -7.28
C ILE A 116 9.03 1.76 -6.52
N ASP A 117 9.01 1.43 -5.23
CA ASP A 117 10.14 1.62 -4.33
C ASP A 117 11.19 0.54 -4.55
N VAL A 118 12.38 0.92 -5.05
CA VAL A 118 13.54 0.01 -5.10
C VAL A 118 14.43 0.18 -3.87
N VAL A 119 15.08 -0.91 -3.46
CA VAL A 119 16.05 -0.87 -2.35
C VAL A 119 17.32 -0.13 -2.76
N ASP A 120 17.78 0.74 -1.87
CA ASP A 120 19.00 1.54 -1.96
C ASP A 120 19.04 2.48 -3.17
N GLU A 121 19.86 2.22 -4.18
CA GLU A 121 20.02 3.11 -5.32
C GLU A 121 19.35 2.54 -6.57
N VAL A 122 18.61 3.39 -7.29
CA VAL A 122 18.11 3.04 -8.62
C VAL A 122 19.30 2.77 -9.56
N PRO A 123 19.39 1.59 -10.21
CA PRO A 123 20.51 1.28 -11.09
C PRO A 123 20.72 2.35 -12.16
N LEU A 124 21.98 2.63 -12.52
CA LEU A 124 22.33 3.69 -13.47
C LEU A 124 21.57 3.56 -14.80
N SER A 125 21.47 2.33 -15.32
CA SER A 125 20.74 2.02 -16.56
C SER A 125 19.26 2.39 -16.51
N LEU A 126 18.64 2.44 -15.32
CA LEU A 126 17.28 2.91 -15.13
C LEU A 126 17.23 4.43 -14.94
N ARG A 127 18.22 5.02 -14.25
CA ARG A 127 18.30 6.47 -14.01
C ARG A 127 18.45 7.26 -15.31
N GLU A 128 19.23 6.77 -16.26
CA GLU A 128 19.48 7.47 -17.53
C GLU A 128 18.27 7.48 -18.47
N MET A 129 17.23 6.68 -18.21
CA MET A 129 16.02 6.60 -19.03
C MET A 129 15.04 7.75 -18.77
N HIS A 130 15.51 9.00 -18.70
CA HIS A 130 14.72 10.17 -18.29
C HIS A 130 13.43 10.36 -19.10
N GLU A 131 13.53 10.37 -20.44
CA GLU A 131 12.37 10.58 -21.32
C GLU A 131 11.32 9.47 -21.17
N TRP A 132 11.78 8.22 -21.14
CA TRP A 132 10.87 7.08 -20.96
C TRP A 132 10.21 7.12 -19.59
N ARG A 133 10.94 7.43 -18.51
CA ARG A 133 10.36 7.53 -17.15
C ARG A 133 9.32 8.64 -17.05
N ALA A 134 9.55 9.78 -17.71
CA ALA A 134 8.56 10.86 -17.78
C ALA A 134 7.28 10.39 -18.51
N GLY A 135 7.44 9.73 -19.67
CA GLY A 135 6.31 9.16 -20.40
C GLY A 135 5.58 8.04 -19.63
N ALA A 136 6.32 7.21 -18.90
CA ALA A 136 5.77 6.13 -18.08
C ALA A 136 4.97 6.67 -16.89
N ARG A 137 5.43 7.74 -16.25
CA ARG A 137 4.66 8.42 -15.19
C ARG A 137 3.32 8.92 -15.70
N THR A 138 3.27 9.52 -16.88
CA THR A 138 2.01 9.97 -17.50
C THR A 138 1.10 8.80 -17.87
N ARG A 139 1.67 7.72 -18.43
CA ARG A 139 0.89 6.57 -18.92
C ARG A 139 0.35 5.69 -17.81
N TYR A 140 1.15 5.42 -16.79
CA TYR A 140 0.86 4.45 -15.74
C TYR A 140 0.52 5.08 -14.39
N GLY A 141 0.78 6.38 -14.22
CA GLY A 141 0.77 7.01 -12.89
C GLY A 141 1.93 6.55 -12.00
N LEU A 142 2.94 5.87 -12.55
CA LEU A 142 4.02 5.22 -11.78
C LEU A 142 5.39 5.83 -12.07
N TYR A 143 6.21 5.99 -11.03
CA TYR A 143 7.63 6.30 -11.14
C TYR A 143 8.48 5.39 -10.25
N ILE A 144 9.76 5.23 -10.59
CA ILE A 144 10.71 4.52 -9.70
C ILE A 144 11.16 5.48 -8.60
N ALA A 145 10.92 5.10 -7.35
CA ALA A 145 11.46 5.74 -6.15
C ALA A 145 12.50 4.82 -5.50
N HIS A 146 13.09 5.25 -4.39
CA HIS A 146 13.97 4.37 -3.62
C HIS A 146 13.81 4.58 -2.11
N PHE A 147 14.14 3.54 -1.36
CA PHE A 147 14.26 3.60 0.09
C PHE A 147 15.51 2.85 0.55
N GLN A 148 16.01 3.19 1.73
CA GLN A 148 17.26 2.64 2.24
C GLN A 148 17.03 1.28 2.92
N SER A 149 17.86 0.29 2.60
CA SER A 149 17.82 -1.06 3.20
C SER A 149 17.94 -1.05 4.72
N ARG A 150 18.54 -0.02 5.32
CA ARG A 150 18.61 0.19 6.78
C ARG A 150 17.25 0.33 7.48
N TYR A 151 16.14 0.35 6.75
CA TYR A 151 14.78 0.31 7.30
C TYR A 151 14.17 -1.10 7.30
N LEU A 152 14.94 -2.12 6.90
CA LEU A 152 14.53 -3.52 6.87
C LEU A 152 15.21 -4.30 8.01
N PRO A 153 14.63 -5.43 8.44
CA PRO A 153 15.30 -6.36 9.34
C PRO A 153 16.59 -6.90 8.73
N THR A 154 17.56 -7.29 9.58
CA THR A 154 18.80 -7.93 9.12
C THR A 154 18.52 -9.21 8.33
N ASN A 155 19.42 -9.52 7.38
CA ASN A 155 19.36 -10.67 6.48
C ASN A 155 18.08 -10.73 5.60
N TRP A 156 17.42 -9.60 5.35
CA TRP A 156 16.24 -9.54 4.47
C TRP A 156 16.57 -10.02 3.05
N GLU A 157 17.83 -9.87 2.63
CA GLU A 157 18.34 -10.29 1.32
C GLU A 157 18.21 -11.81 1.10
N GLU A 158 18.28 -12.60 2.17
CA GLU A 158 18.15 -14.07 2.12
C GLU A 158 16.70 -14.53 1.90
N ARG A 159 15.74 -13.60 2.06
CA ARG A 159 14.29 -13.88 2.02
C ARG A 159 13.62 -13.26 0.81
N LEU A 160 14.39 -12.94 -0.22
CA LEU A 160 13.85 -12.35 -1.44
C LEU A 160 13.03 -13.36 -2.26
N ASN A 161 11.86 -12.89 -2.71
CA ASN A 161 11.01 -13.63 -3.63
C ASN A 161 11.33 -13.22 -5.06
N SER A 162 11.77 -14.15 -5.90
CA SER A 162 11.96 -13.86 -7.32
C SER A 162 10.61 -13.69 -8.02
N SER A 163 10.40 -12.54 -8.65
CA SER A 163 9.26 -12.29 -9.55
C SER A 163 9.58 -12.66 -11.01
N GLY A 164 10.77 -13.20 -11.26
CA GLY A 164 11.26 -13.61 -12.57
C GLY A 164 11.96 -12.50 -13.36
N ARG A 165 12.26 -12.82 -14.62
CA ARG A 165 12.94 -11.93 -15.56
C ARG A 165 11.94 -11.37 -16.56
N LEU A 166 11.91 -10.05 -16.68
CA LEU A 166 11.09 -9.27 -17.61
C LEU A 166 12.00 -8.60 -18.64
N GLY A 167 12.24 -9.25 -19.78
CA GLY A 167 13.23 -8.78 -20.75
C GLY A 167 14.64 -8.80 -20.16
N LYS A 168 15.28 -7.64 -20.02
CA LYS A 168 16.60 -7.48 -19.40
C LYS A 168 16.55 -7.06 -17.93
N LEU A 169 15.36 -6.97 -17.34
CA LEU A 169 15.18 -6.64 -15.94
C LEU A 169 14.91 -7.91 -15.12
N GLU A 170 15.72 -8.16 -14.11
CA GLU A 170 15.47 -9.19 -13.10
C GLU A 170 14.83 -8.55 -11.88
N VAL A 171 13.70 -9.10 -11.43
CA VAL A 171 12.88 -8.49 -10.38
C VAL A 171 12.81 -9.42 -9.18
N PHE A 172 13.19 -8.87 -8.02
CA PHE A 172 13.02 -9.49 -6.72
C PHE A 172 12.06 -8.65 -5.87
N LEU A 173 11.28 -9.30 -5.02
CA LEU A 173 10.35 -8.67 -4.09
C LEU A 173 10.81 -8.97 -2.67
N ILE A 174 10.76 -7.97 -1.80
CA ILE A 174 10.99 -8.17 -0.37
C ILE A 174 9.86 -9.01 0.22
N ASP A 175 10.24 -9.90 1.14
CA ASP A 175 9.30 -10.69 1.93
C ASP A 175 8.26 -9.79 2.63
N PRO A 176 6.95 -10.11 2.55
CA PRO A 176 5.91 -9.29 3.15
C PRO A 176 6.12 -9.06 4.66
N VAL A 177 6.68 -10.03 5.39
CA VAL A 177 6.96 -9.90 6.83
C VAL A 177 8.11 -8.91 7.07
N ASP A 178 9.13 -8.84 6.20
CA ASP A 178 10.18 -7.82 6.29
C ASP A 178 9.62 -6.42 6.05
N ILE A 179 8.70 -6.26 5.07
CA ILE A 179 8.02 -4.99 4.82
C ILE A 179 7.15 -4.58 6.01
N PHE A 180 6.38 -5.53 6.57
CA PHE A 180 5.56 -5.30 7.75
C PHE A 180 6.40 -4.83 8.93
N VAL A 181 7.48 -5.55 9.25
CA VAL A 181 8.37 -5.20 10.36
C VAL A 181 9.03 -3.85 10.12
N GLY A 182 9.51 -3.55 8.90
CA GLY A 182 10.04 -2.23 8.59
C GLY A 182 9.01 -1.10 8.78
N LYS A 183 7.75 -1.34 8.42
CA LYS A 183 6.65 -0.38 8.61
C LYS A 183 6.27 -0.15 10.08
N LEU A 184 6.44 -1.14 10.96
CA LEU A 184 6.22 -0.94 12.41
C LEU A 184 7.04 0.23 12.95
N PHE A 185 8.26 0.44 12.46
CA PHE A 185 9.14 1.53 12.89
C PHE A 185 8.89 2.87 12.16
N SER A 186 7.83 2.96 11.33
CA SER A 186 7.50 4.16 10.55
C SER A 186 6.40 4.99 11.22
N ARG A 187 6.55 6.32 11.15
CA ARG A 187 5.56 7.31 11.63
C ARG A 187 4.53 7.71 10.57
N ARG A 188 4.63 7.18 9.35
CA ARG A 188 3.76 7.61 8.25
C ARG A 188 2.39 7.00 8.44
N GLU A 189 1.36 7.82 8.41
CA GLU A 189 -0.04 7.40 8.57
C GLU A 189 -0.42 6.26 7.61
N LYS A 190 -0.03 6.37 6.33
CA LYS A 190 -0.24 5.30 5.33
C LYS A 190 0.38 3.96 5.68
N ASP A 191 1.47 3.95 6.44
CA ASP A 191 2.11 2.70 6.87
C ASP A 191 1.29 2.02 7.96
N LEU A 192 0.61 2.78 8.83
CA LEU A 192 -0.31 2.23 9.82
C LEU A 192 -1.54 1.57 9.18
N ASP A 193 -2.07 2.17 8.12
CA ASP A 193 -3.17 1.56 7.36
C ASP A 193 -2.74 0.25 6.68
N ASP A 194 -1.56 0.23 6.06
CA ASP A 194 -0.96 -1.00 5.52
C ASP A 194 -0.79 -2.06 6.64
N LEU A 195 -0.30 -1.68 7.82
CA LEU A 195 -0.11 -2.59 8.96
C LEU A 195 -1.42 -3.23 9.43
N ARG A 196 -2.53 -2.47 9.49
CA ARG A 196 -3.85 -3.00 9.88
C ARG A 196 -4.36 -4.06 8.92
N VAL A 197 -4.17 -3.84 7.62
CA VAL A 197 -4.56 -4.81 6.58
C VAL A 197 -3.67 -6.04 6.67
N LEU A 198 -2.35 -5.84 6.67
CA LEU A 198 -1.38 -6.93 6.67
C LEU A 198 -1.43 -7.76 7.96
N GLY A 199 -1.72 -7.16 9.11
CA GLY A 199 -1.83 -7.87 10.39
C GLY A 199 -2.97 -8.90 10.43
N GLN A 200 -3.95 -8.77 9.54
CA GLN A 200 -5.03 -9.76 9.36
C GLN A 200 -4.66 -10.87 8.38
N LEU A 201 -3.69 -10.62 7.49
CA LEU A 201 -3.31 -11.54 6.41
C LEU A 201 -2.06 -12.37 6.73
N LEU A 202 -1.14 -11.78 7.49
CA LEU A 202 0.15 -12.39 7.83
C LEU A 202 0.04 -13.19 9.13
N GLU A 203 0.78 -14.29 9.22
CA GLU A 203 0.88 -15.08 10.44
C GLU A 203 1.66 -14.30 11.51
N ARG A 204 1.00 -13.97 12.63
CA ARG A 204 1.60 -13.24 13.74
C ARG A 204 2.90 -13.87 14.25
N ALA A 205 2.96 -15.19 14.39
CA ALA A 205 4.17 -15.89 14.83
C ALA A 205 5.38 -15.56 13.94
N LYS A 206 5.19 -15.46 12.62
CA LYS A 206 6.27 -15.08 11.69
C LYS A 206 6.71 -13.62 11.87
N ILE A 207 5.79 -12.73 12.22
CA ILE A 207 6.09 -11.32 12.52
C ILE A 207 6.91 -11.23 13.81
N ASP A 208 6.48 -11.92 14.86
CA ASP A 208 7.16 -11.95 16.15
C ASP A 208 8.57 -12.54 16.00
N ASP A 209 8.73 -13.66 15.28
CA ASP A 209 10.03 -14.23 14.95
C ASP A 209 10.90 -13.25 14.14
N ARG A 210 10.30 -12.49 13.22
CA ARG A 210 11.04 -11.54 12.37
C ARG A 210 11.52 -10.31 13.14
N LEU A 211 10.83 -9.92 14.20
CA LEU A 211 11.23 -8.78 15.03
C LEU A 211 12.62 -8.96 15.64
N GLU A 212 13.05 -10.19 15.92
CA GLU A 212 14.42 -10.48 16.39
C GLU A 212 15.50 -9.97 15.44
N PHE A 213 15.23 -9.96 14.12
CA PHE A 213 16.15 -9.44 13.11
C PHE A 213 16.11 -7.91 12.99
N ALA A 214 15.14 -7.24 13.64
CA ALA A 214 14.94 -5.80 13.63
C ALA A 214 15.56 -5.07 14.84
N ARG A 215 16.39 -5.75 15.64
CA ARG A 215 17.08 -5.14 16.81
C ARG A 215 17.88 -3.87 16.47
N ALA A 216 18.45 -3.80 15.27
CA ALA A 216 19.14 -2.60 14.80
C ALA A 216 18.18 -1.43 14.49
N LEU A 217 16.91 -1.71 14.17
CA LEU A 217 15.87 -0.69 13.99
C LEU A 217 15.38 -0.17 15.34
N SER A 218 15.32 -1.04 16.35
CA SER A 218 14.86 -0.72 17.70
C SER A 218 15.92 -0.06 18.59
N SER A 219 17.18 0.05 18.14
CA SER A 219 18.23 0.73 18.92
C SER A 219 18.03 2.26 19.00
N ASP A 220 17.17 2.81 18.13
CA ASP A 220 16.71 4.18 18.20
C ASP A 220 15.43 4.24 19.04
N GLU A 221 15.51 4.87 20.21
CA GLU A 221 14.38 4.99 21.17
C GLU A 221 13.13 5.59 20.53
N THR A 222 13.31 6.54 19.62
CA THR A 222 12.19 7.21 18.94
C THR A 222 11.48 6.25 17.99
N ARG A 223 12.23 5.43 17.25
CA ARG A 223 11.65 4.39 16.38
C ARG A 223 11.05 3.25 17.17
N ARG A 224 11.70 2.87 18.28
CA ARG A 224 11.21 1.83 19.18
C ARG A 224 9.83 2.20 19.74
N SER A 225 9.69 3.41 20.29
CA SER A 225 8.40 3.89 20.81
C SER A 225 7.29 3.88 19.75
N VAL A 226 7.62 4.22 18.50
CA VAL A 226 6.67 4.14 17.36
C VAL A 226 6.28 2.69 17.06
N ALA A 227 7.25 1.77 17.07
CA ALA A 227 6.97 0.35 16.86
C ALA A 227 6.12 -0.25 17.98
N GLU A 228 6.34 0.17 19.23
CA GLU A 228 5.52 -0.23 20.38
C GLU A 228 4.06 0.23 20.21
N GLU A 229 3.86 1.50 19.85
CA GLU A 229 2.53 2.05 19.58
C GLU A 229 1.84 1.34 18.40
N ASN A 230 2.54 1.21 17.28
CA ASN A 230 2.00 0.55 16.08
C ASN A 230 1.66 -0.91 16.34
N TYR A 231 2.52 -1.66 17.04
CA TYR A 231 2.27 -3.06 17.39
C TYR A 231 1.04 -3.19 18.30
N TYR A 232 0.90 -2.33 19.29
CA TYR A 232 -0.29 -2.29 20.14
C TYR A 232 -1.56 -1.97 19.35
N ILE A 233 -1.51 -1.03 18.40
CA ILE A 233 -2.66 -0.70 17.55
C ILE A 233 -3.09 -1.90 16.69
N VAL A 234 -2.13 -2.69 16.18
CA VAL A 234 -2.42 -3.82 15.27
C VAL A 234 -2.87 -5.06 16.05
N PHE A 235 -2.23 -5.38 17.18
CA PHE A 235 -2.43 -6.65 17.88
C PHE A 235 -3.06 -6.53 19.27
N GLY A 236 -3.08 -5.35 19.88
CA GLY A 236 -3.59 -5.13 21.24
C GLY A 236 -2.66 -5.60 22.37
N ASP A 237 -1.44 -6.03 22.04
CA ASP A 237 -0.48 -6.60 22.98
C ASP A 237 0.78 -5.74 23.11
N SER A 238 1.59 -6.03 24.13
CA SER A 238 2.91 -5.42 24.30
C SER A 238 3.89 -5.86 23.21
N PHE A 239 4.74 -4.94 22.78
CA PHE A 239 5.79 -5.20 21.79
C PHE A 239 6.78 -6.26 22.30
N PRO A 240 7.06 -7.33 21.53
CA PRO A 240 7.75 -8.52 22.05
C PRO A 240 9.27 -8.39 22.15
N LEU A 241 9.87 -7.31 21.63
CA LEU A 241 11.30 -7.10 21.79
C LEU A 241 11.60 -6.48 23.15
N GLU A 242 12.38 -7.17 23.98
CA GLU A 242 12.94 -6.57 25.19
C GLU A 242 13.87 -5.39 24.85
N ALA A 243 14.04 -4.47 25.80
CA ALA A 243 14.91 -3.29 25.66
C ALA A 243 16.39 -3.66 25.75
#